data_AF-A0A4P7F6H9-F1
#
_entry.id   AF-A0A4P7F6H9-F1
#
_cell.length_a   1.000
_cell.length_b   1.000
_cell.length_c   1.000
_cell.angle_alpha   90.00
_cell.angle_beta   90.00
_cell.angle_gamma   90.00
#
_symmetry.space_group_name_H-M   'P 1'
#
loop_
_entity.id
_entity.type
_entity.pdbx_description
1 polymer ?
#
loop_
_entity_poly.entity_id
_entity_poly.type
_entity_poly.pdbx_seq_one_letter_code
_entity_poly.pdbx_strand_id
1 'polypeptide(L)'
;MIDIVIDNAMEGIQSGLLNLPKPFLSSAQGMACNQSWNAYAYFYAKEFEEIAENALKLRRVQHAGPLLFLARQSIELAMKNAINEFEPKIGSDAGKYGHDLKKLWRTLIDLMRFASFSADCEWTQHCEQVVDHIDAFDNKGERFRYPADRAGDYFEYPDVDIDGLVKAHWNLTAYCDAVIECLHAQRII
;
A
#
# COMPACT_ATOMS: atom_id res chain seq x y z
N MET A 1 8.56 -29.04 38.25
CA MET A 1 8.61 -27.56 38.24
C MET A 1 7.79 -26.97 37.09
N ILE A 2 7.59 -27.71 35.98
CA ILE A 2 6.65 -27.36 34.90
C ILE A 2 5.19 -27.67 35.27
N ASP A 3 4.94 -28.72 36.06
CA ASP A 3 3.57 -29.13 36.43
C ASP A 3 2.86 -28.14 37.38
N ILE A 4 3.60 -27.45 38.25
CA ILE A 4 3.05 -26.44 39.18
C ILE A 4 2.59 -25.16 38.44
N VAL A 5 3.15 -24.88 37.25
CA VAL A 5 2.78 -23.68 36.47
C VAL A 5 1.46 -23.92 35.71
N ILE A 6 1.15 -25.16 35.35
CA ILE A 6 -0.08 -25.54 34.65
C ILE A 6 -1.26 -25.58 35.62
N ASP A 7 -1.08 -26.13 36.82
CA ASP A 7 -2.15 -26.20 37.83
C ASP A 7 -2.59 -24.81 38.32
N ASN A 8 -1.65 -23.88 38.50
CA ASN A 8 -1.97 -22.49 38.87
C ASN A 8 -2.68 -21.70 37.75
N ALA A 9 -2.43 -22.05 36.48
CA ALA A 9 -3.16 -21.46 35.34
C ALA A 9 -4.60 -21.98 35.25
N MET A 10 -4.83 -23.23 35.66
CA MET A 10 -6.14 -23.87 35.68
C MET A 10 -7.04 -23.37 36.82
N GLU A 11 -6.48 -23.09 38.01
CA GLU A 11 -7.23 -22.51 39.14
C GLU A 11 -7.67 -21.06 38.89
N GLY A 12 -6.89 -20.29 38.11
CA GLY A 12 -7.26 -18.92 37.66
C GLY A 12 -8.43 -18.89 36.67
N ILE A 13 -8.64 -19.98 35.91
CA ILE A 13 -9.75 -20.10 34.95
C ILE A 13 -11.07 -20.44 35.66
N GLN A 14 -11.02 -21.12 36.81
CA GLN A 14 -12.23 -21.55 37.53
C GLN A 14 -12.82 -20.48 38.47
N SER A 15 -12.04 -19.48 38.89
CA SER A 15 -12.50 -18.42 39.82
C SER A 15 -12.93 -17.12 39.13
N GLY A 16 -12.56 -16.92 37.86
CA GLY A 16 -13.07 -15.85 37.02
C GLY A 16 -14.16 -16.37 36.11
N LEU A 17 -15.43 -16.12 36.45
CA LEU A 17 -16.52 -16.11 35.46
C LEU A 17 -15.98 -15.50 34.15
N LEU A 18 -15.87 -16.33 33.12
CA LEU A 18 -15.38 -16.06 31.78
C LEU A 18 -15.53 -14.59 31.38
N ASN A 19 -14.50 -13.78 31.63
CA ASN A 19 -14.39 -12.47 31.00
C ASN A 19 -14.08 -12.74 29.52
N LEU A 20 -15.15 -12.97 28.74
CA LEU A 20 -15.04 -13.01 27.30
C LEU A 20 -14.26 -11.77 26.85
N PRO A 21 -13.27 -11.90 25.95
CA PRO A 21 -12.53 -10.76 25.47
C PRO A 21 -13.53 -9.74 24.93
N LYS A 22 -13.45 -8.51 25.45
CA LYS A 22 -14.29 -7.41 24.97
C LYS A 22 -14.08 -7.30 23.46
N PRO A 23 -15.16 -7.20 22.65
CA PRO A 23 -15.01 -6.93 21.23
C PRO A 23 -14.16 -5.67 21.02
N PHE A 24 -13.01 -5.83 20.36
CA PHE A 24 -12.10 -4.72 20.06
C PHE A 24 -12.35 -4.10 18.68
N LEU A 25 -13.18 -4.76 17.86
CA LEU A 25 -13.65 -4.25 16.57
C LEU A 25 -15.14 -3.94 16.66
N SER A 26 -15.53 -2.79 16.12
CA SER A 26 -16.92 -2.36 15.99
C SER A 26 -17.11 -1.62 14.67
N SER A 27 -18.26 -1.76 14.02
CA SER A 27 -18.59 -0.96 12.85
C SER A 27 -18.77 0.50 13.24
N ALA A 28 -17.88 1.38 12.81
CA ALA A 28 -18.09 2.81 12.90
C ALA A 28 -19.05 3.24 11.76
N GLN A 29 -20.32 3.46 12.09
CA GLN A 29 -21.28 4.04 11.16
C GLN A 29 -21.06 5.56 11.11
N GLY A 30 -20.80 6.13 9.93
CA GLY A 30 -20.91 7.59 9.71
C GLY A 30 -19.66 8.37 9.24
N MET A 31 -18.48 7.76 9.08
CA MET A 31 -17.32 8.45 8.46
C MET A 31 -17.18 8.10 6.98
N ALA A 32 -18.03 8.70 6.14
CA ALA A 32 -17.96 8.52 4.69
C ALA A 32 -16.60 8.96 4.10
N CYS A 33 -15.94 9.96 4.71
CA CYS A 33 -14.61 10.42 4.28
C CYS A 33 -13.53 9.32 4.37
N ASN A 34 -13.64 8.40 5.34
CA ASN A 34 -12.69 7.30 5.55
C ASN A 34 -12.89 6.13 4.58
N GLN A 35 -13.90 6.18 3.71
CA GLN A 35 -14.24 5.11 2.77
C GLN A 35 -13.85 5.44 1.32
N SER A 36 -12.99 6.45 1.12
CA SER A 36 -12.49 6.85 -0.19
C SER A 36 -11.12 6.23 -0.51
N TRP A 37 -10.81 6.08 -1.80
CA TRP A 37 -9.48 5.66 -2.24
C TRP A 37 -8.38 6.60 -1.75
N ASN A 38 -8.64 7.91 -1.79
CA ASN A 38 -7.75 8.93 -1.25
C ASN A 38 -7.45 8.71 0.24
N ALA A 39 -8.47 8.52 1.07
CA ALA A 39 -8.27 8.29 2.51
C ALA A 39 -7.43 7.04 2.77
N TYR A 40 -7.70 5.94 2.06
CA TYR A 40 -6.90 4.72 2.19
C TYR A 40 -5.46 4.92 1.70
N ALA A 41 -5.24 5.56 0.55
CA ALA A 41 -3.90 5.88 0.06
C ALA A 41 -3.11 6.70 1.09
N TYR A 42 -3.75 7.71 1.67
CA TYR A 42 -3.19 8.56 2.72
C TYR A 42 -2.83 7.77 3.98
N PHE A 43 -3.72 6.93 4.51
CA PHE A 43 -3.44 6.16 5.73
C PHE A 43 -2.24 5.22 5.54
N TYR A 44 -2.18 4.49 4.44
CA TYR A 44 -1.05 3.60 4.17
C TYR A 44 0.26 4.36 3.90
N ALA A 45 0.19 5.52 3.23
CA ALA A 45 1.36 6.37 3.02
C ALA A 45 1.92 6.88 4.36
N LYS A 46 1.05 7.35 5.25
CA LYS A 46 1.46 7.86 6.57
C LYS A 46 2.09 6.80 7.44
N GLU A 47 1.47 5.61 7.51
CA GLU A 47 2.04 4.49 8.28
C GLU A 47 3.38 4.03 7.68
N PHE A 48 3.52 4.02 6.35
CA PHE A 48 4.81 3.74 5.71
C PHE A 48 5.87 4.78 6.14
N GLU A 49 5.56 6.07 6.04
CA GLU A 49 6.48 7.16 6.40
C GLU A 49 6.96 7.05 7.86
N GLU A 50 6.02 6.85 8.80
CA GLU A 50 6.34 6.76 10.23
C GLU A 50 7.23 5.55 10.56
N ILE A 51 6.94 4.38 9.96
CA ILE A 51 7.75 3.18 10.18
C ILE A 51 9.11 3.32 9.49
N ALA A 52 9.16 3.93 8.30
CA ALA A 52 10.40 4.10 7.54
C ALA A 52 11.37 5.04 8.26
N GLU A 53 10.85 6.16 8.80
CA GLU A 53 11.63 7.08 9.61
C GLU A 53 12.24 6.37 10.83
N ASN A 54 11.45 5.55 11.52
CA ASN A 54 11.93 4.76 12.64
C ASN A 54 12.96 3.70 12.24
N ALA A 55 12.76 3.03 11.10
CA ALA A 55 13.70 2.04 10.58
C ALA A 55 15.05 2.65 10.20
N LEU A 56 15.05 3.85 9.59
CA LEU A 56 16.26 4.60 9.27
C LEU A 56 17.00 5.04 10.54
N LYS A 57 16.28 5.56 11.55
CA LYS A 57 16.86 5.99 12.84
C LYS A 57 17.48 4.82 13.61
N LEU A 58 16.79 3.68 13.68
CA LEU A 58 17.16 2.55 14.51
C LEU A 58 17.99 1.49 13.77
N ARG A 59 18.18 1.62 12.45
CA ARG A 59 18.84 0.64 11.56
C ARG A 59 18.30 -0.78 11.72
N ARG A 60 16.97 -0.92 11.85
CA ARG A 60 16.30 -2.19 12.13
C ARG A 60 15.83 -2.87 10.85
N VAL A 61 16.53 -3.92 10.43
CA VAL A 61 16.16 -4.77 9.28
C VAL A 61 14.87 -5.58 9.49
N GLN A 62 14.46 -5.79 10.75
CA GLN A 62 13.28 -6.59 11.10
C GLN A 62 11.95 -5.99 10.58
N HIS A 63 11.97 -4.71 10.18
CA HIS A 63 10.81 -4.02 9.62
C HIS A 63 10.77 -4.05 8.09
N ALA A 64 11.75 -4.66 7.41
CA ALA A 64 11.86 -4.64 5.95
C ALA A 64 10.62 -5.21 5.25
N GLY A 65 10.15 -6.40 5.67
CA GLY A 65 8.93 -7.02 5.11
C GLY A 65 7.69 -6.14 5.25
N PRO A 66 7.32 -5.72 6.48
CA PRO A 66 6.20 -4.79 6.68
C PRO A 66 6.34 -3.47 5.91
N LEU A 67 7.54 -2.89 5.83
CA LEU A 67 7.79 -1.66 5.08
C LEU A 67 7.57 -1.84 3.58
N LEU A 68 8.10 -2.91 2.99
CA LEU A 68 7.88 -3.23 1.58
C LEU A 68 6.40 -3.43 1.28
N PHE A 69 5.68 -4.13 2.16
CA PHE A 69 4.25 -4.31 2.04
C PHE A 69 3.50 -2.96 2.07
N LEU A 70 3.78 -2.12 3.07
CA LEU A 70 3.13 -0.82 3.21
C LEU A 70 3.44 0.12 2.04
N ALA A 71 4.70 0.17 1.60
CA ALA A 71 5.12 0.95 0.44
C ALA A 71 4.34 0.52 -0.81
N ARG A 72 4.36 -0.79 -1.12
CA ARG A 72 3.65 -1.34 -2.27
C ARG A 72 2.16 -1.07 -2.21
N GLN A 73 1.53 -1.28 -1.04
CA GLN A 73 0.10 -1.09 -0.85
C GLN A 73 -0.29 0.39 -0.99
N SER A 74 0.50 1.29 -0.43
CA SER A 74 0.29 2.74 -0.56
C SER A 74 0.39 3.19 -2.01
N ILE A 75 1.41 2.74 -2.76
CA ILE A 75 1.58 3.03 -4.18
C ILE A 75 0.39 2.51 -5.00
N GLU A 76 -0.06 1.27 -4.75
CA GLU A 76 -1.21 0.68 -5.43
C GLU A 76 -2.47 1.53 -5.21
N LEU A 77 -2.71 1.97 -3.98
CA LEU A 77 -3.87 2.79 -3.62
C LEU A 77 -3.78 4.19 -4.24
N ALA A 78 -2.60 4.80 -4.29
CA ALA A 78 -2.39 6.10 -4.93
C ALA A 78 -2.68 6.03 -6.43
N MET A 79 -2.19 5.00 -7.13
CA MET A 79 -2.49 4.80 -8.55
C MET A 79 -3.99 4.56 -8.78
N LYS A 80 -4.63 3.71 -7.97
CA LYS A 80 -6.08 3.49 -8.05
C LYS A 80 -6.86 4.77 -7.80
N ASN A 81 -6.44 5.58 -6.84
CA ASN A 81 -7.07 6.87 -6.58
C ASN A 81 -6.96 7.79 -7.81
N ALA A 82 -5.77 7.94 -8.39
CA ALA A 82 -5.57 8.75 -9.59
C ALA A 82 -6.42 8.27 -10.76
N ILE A 83 -6.45 6.96 -11.01
CA ILE A 83 -7.28 6.38 -12.07
C ILE A 83 -8.76 6.69 -11.86
N ASN A 84 -9.29 6.48 -10.65
CA ASN A 84 -10.70 6.75 -10.33
C ASN A 84 -11.07 8.24 -10.47
N GLU A 85 -10.11 9.16 -10.32
CA GLU A 85 -10.34 10.59 -10.57
C GLU A 85 -10.42 10.90 -12.08
N PHE A 86 -9.67 10.18 -12.92
CA PHE A 86 -9.67 10.34 -14.38
C PHE A 86 -10.91 9.72 -15.05
N GLU A 87 -11.32 8.51 -14.64
CA GLU A 87 -12.37 7.73 -15.29
C GLU A 87 -13.68 8.49 -15.57
N PRO A 88 -14.29 9.18 -14.57
CA PRO A 88 -15.55 9.90 -14.78
C PRO A 88 -15.43 11.03 -15.82
N LYS A 89 -14.23 11.61 -15.96
CA LYS A 89 -14.01 12.75 -16.87
C LYS A 89 -13.90 12.32 -18.33
N ILE A 90 -13.46 11.10 -18.57
CA ILE A 90 -13.27 10.59 -19.93
C ILE A 90 -14.38 9.63 -20.37
N GLY A 91 -15.36 9.38 -19.49
CA GLY A 91 -16.46 8.45 -19.76
C GLY A 91 -16.01 6.99 -19.82
N SER A 92 -14.91 6.65 -19.15
CA SER A 92 -14.37 5.29 -19.07
C SER A 92 -14.87 4.60 -17.80
N ASP A 93 -15.13 3.30 -17.93
CA ASP A 93 -15.25 2.34 -16.82
C ASP A 93 -14.21 1.25 -17.08
N ALA A 94 -12.95 1.57 -16.79
CA ALA A 94 -11.83 0.64 -16.87
C ALA A 94 -11.94 -0.48 -15.81
N GLY A 95 -13.00 -0.46 -14.97
CA GLY A 95 -13.50 -1.60 -14.23
C GLY A 95 -12.72 -1.91 -12.96
N LYS A 96 -12.91 -3.11 -12.41
CA LYS A 96 -12.24 -3.55 -11.19
C LYS A 96 -10.74 -3.73 -11.43
N TYR A 97 -9.94 -2.82 -10.92
CA TYR A 97 -8.48 -2.95 -10.94
C TYR A 97 -7.99 -4.09 -10.05
N GLY A 98 -7.11 -4.92 -10.62
CA GLY A 98 -6.36 -5.92 -9.86
C GLY A 98 -5.30 -5.29 -8.94
N HIS A 99 -4.30 -6.08 -8.56
CA HIS A 99 -3.18 -5.67 -7.71
C HIS A 99 -1.88 -5.47 -8.50
N ASP A 100 -1.92 -5.57 -9.82
CA ASP A 100 -0.75 -5.53 -10.71
C ASP A 100 -0.32 -4.07 -10.93
N LEU A 101 0.80 -3.67 -10.33
CA LEU A 101 1.28 -2.29 -10.36
C LEU A 101 1.62 -1.82 -11.77
N LYS A 102 2.20 -2.70 -12.59
CA LYS A 102 2.56 -2.37 -13.98
C LYS A 102 1.33 -2.12 -14.84
N LYS A 103 0.28 -2.91 -14.65
CA LYS A 103 -1.03 -2.66 -15.31
C LYS A 103 -1.65 -1.36 -14.84
N LEU A 104 -1.68 -1.10 -13.52
CA LEU A 104 -2.19 0.15 -12.96
C LEU A 104 -1.47 1.37 -13.53
N TRP A 105 -0.13 1.34 -13.57
CA TRP A 105 0.68 2.40 -14.14
C TRP A 105 0.33 2.67 -15.60
N ARG A 106 0.30 1.63 -16.44
CA ARG A 106 -0.06 1.76 -17.86
C ARG A 106 -1.45 2.35 -18.05
N THR A 107 -2.43 1.86 -17.27
CA THR A 107 -3.78 2.42 -17.28
C THR A 107 -3.76 3.91 -16.96
N LEU A 108 -3.06 4.33 -15.90
CA LEU A 108 -2.97 5.75 -15.55
C LEU A 108 -2.37 6.59 -16.69
N ILE A 109 -1.26 6.12 -17.29
CA ILE A 109 -0.61 6.82 -18.40
C ILE A 109 -1.51 6.92 -19.64
N ASP A 110 -2.23 5.85 -19.98
CA ASP A 110 -3.17 5.85 -21.10
C ASP A 110 -4.34 6.82 -20.86
N LEU A 111 -4.86 6.87 -19.63
CA LEU A 111 -5.90 7.83 -19.23
C LEU A 111 -5.41 9.28 -19.34
N MET A 112 -4.17 9.56 -18.88
CA MET A 112 -3.56 10.88 -19.00
C MET A 112 -3.43 11.30 -20.47
N ARG A 113 -2.92 10.41 -21.33
CA ARG A 113 -2.78 10.66 -22.77
C ARG A 113 -4.14 10.89 -23.43
N PHE A 114 -5.15 10.08 -23.08
CA PHE A 114 -6.50 10.25 -23.59
C PHE A 114 -7.09 11.61 -23.20
N ALA A 115 -6.84 12.06 -21.98
CA ALA A 115 -7.21 13.38 -21.49
C ALA A 115 -6.26 14.51 -21.96
N SER A 116 -5.38 14.25 -22.94
CA SER A 116 -4.44 15.21 -23.53
C SER A 116 -3.44 15.83 -22.54
N PHE A 117 -3.14 15.15 -21.43
CA PHE A 117 -2.02 15.51 -20.57
C PHE A 117 -0.70 15.00 -21.13
N SER A 118 0.37 15.74 -20.89
CA SER A 118 1.71 15.26 -21.17
C SER A 118 2.06 14.11 -20.22
N ALA A 119 2.35 12.94 -20.79
CA ALA A 119 2.86 11.79 -20.06
C ALA A 119 4.30 11.44 -20.43
N ASP A 120 4.90 12.12 -21.41
CA ASP A 120 6.20 11.73 -21.97
C ASP A 120 7.34 12.64 -21.47
N CYS A 121 7.50 12.74 -20.14
CA CYS A 121 8.59 13.48 -19.50
C CYS A 121 9.56 12.55 -18.75
N GLU A 122 10.74 13.07 -18.40
CA GLU A 122 11.77 12.33 -17.66
C GLU A 122 11.24 11.76 -16.33
N TRP A 123 10.35 12.50 -15.64
CA TRP A 123 9.78 12.03 -14.38
C TRP A 123 8.84 10.84 -14.59
N THR A 124 8.02 10.84 -15.64
CA THR A 124 7.19 9.66 -15.97
C THR A 124 8.08 8.45 -16.28
N GLN A 125 9.13 8.62 -17.06
CA GLN A 125 10.04 7.51 -17.41
C GLN A 125 10.76 6.97 -16.16
N HIS A 126 11.17 7.85 -15.25
CA HIS A 126 11.75 7.45 -13.97
C HIS A 126 10.75 6.64 -13.13
N CYS A 127 9.52 7.13 -12.98
CA CYS A 127 8.47 6.41 -12.25
C CYS A 127 8.16 5.05 -12.88
N GLU A 128 8.11 4.95 -14.22
CA GLU A 128 7.93 3.67 -14.91
C GLU A 128 9.03 2.67 -14.58
N GLN A 129 10.29 3.10 -14.52
CA GLN A 129 11.42 2.26 -14.12
C GLN A 129 11.29 1.77 -12.67
N VAL A 130 10.82 2.64 -11.77
CA VAL A 130 10.57 2.26 -10.36
C VAL A 130 9.45 1.23 -10.28
N VAL A 131 8.34 1.42 -11.02
CA VAL A 131 7.25 0.43 -11.09
C VAL A 131 7.77 -0.90 -11.61
N ASP A 132 8.53 -0.90 -12.70
CA ASP A 132 9.10 -2.10 -13.28
C ASP A 132 10.03 -2.84 -12.31
N HIS A 133 10.81 -2.11 -11.51
CA HIS A 133 11.66 -2.69 -10.50
C HIS A 133 10.86 -3.39 -9.39
N ILE A 134 9.82 -2.74 -8.85
CA ILE A 134 8.96 -3.32 -7.81
C ILE A 134 8.17 -4.52 -8.35
N ASP A 135 7.62 -4.40 -9.56
CA ASP A 135 6.83 -5.46 -10.20
C ASP A 135 7.68 -6.70 -10.52
N ALA A 136 8.92 -6.51 -10.99
CA ALA A 136 9.86 -7.62 -11.21
C ALA A 136 10.14 -8.42 -9.94
N PHE A 137 10.06 -7.79 -8.76
CA PHE A 137 10.30 -8.44 -7.49
C PHE A 137 9.03 -9.05 -6.86
N ASP A 138 7.88 -8.37 -6.94
CA ASP A 138 6.60 -8.78 -6.36
C ASP A 138 5.36 -8.32 -7.17
N ASN A 139 5.20 -8.88 -8.37
CA ASN A 139 4.08 -8.60 -9.27
C ASN A 139 2.69 -8.92 -8.66
N LYS A 140 2.60 -9.89 -7.74
CA LYS A 140 1.34 -10.34 -7.13
C LYS A 140 1.05 -9.70 -5.77
N GLY A 141 2.02 -9.01 -5.17
CA GLY A 141 1.86 -8.49 -3.81
C GLY A 141 1.93 -9.58 -2.75
N GLU A 142 2.42 -10.77 -3.08
CA GLU A 142 2.42 -11.93 -2.18
C GLU A 142 3.74 -12.03 -1.42
N ARG A 143 4.86 -11.67 -2.07
CA ARG A 143 6.21 -11.90 -1.55
C ARG A 143 6.51 -11.13 -0.27
N PHE A 144 5.91 -9.96 -0.08
CA PHE A 144 6.11 -9.15 1.12
C PHE A 144 5.24 -9.56 2.31
N ARG A 145 4.32 -10.52 2.11
CA ARG A 145 3.35 -10.96 3.13
C ARG A 145 3.53 -12.40 3.56
N TYR A 146 4.01 -13.25 2.66
CA TYR A 146 4.07 -14.68 2.87
C TYR A 146 5.50 -15.18 2.70
N PRO A 147 5.93 -16.20 3.45
CA PRO A 147 7.26 -16.80 3.28
C PRO A 147 7.36 -17.67 2.02
N ALA A 148 6.23 -18.10 1.45
CA ALA A 148 6.16 -18.96 0.28
C ALA A 148 4.95 -18.60 -0.58
N ASP A 149 5.01 -19.00 -1.85
CA ASP A 149 3.91 -18.85 -2.79
C ASP A 149 2.79 -19.89 -2.55
N ARG A 150 1.76 -19.87 -3.40
CA ARG A 150 0.63 -20.82 -3.30
C ARG A 150 1.00 -22.26 -3.66
N ALA A 151 2.12 -22.48 -4.35
CA ALA A 151 2.65 -23.81 -4.63
C ALA A 151 3.50 -24.34 -3.46
N GLY A 152 3.85 -23.48 -2.51
CA GLY A 152 4.69 -23.82 -1.36
C GLY A 152 6.18 -23.53 -1.59
N ASP A 153 6.53 -22.86 -2.70
CA ASP A 153 7.90 -22.48 -3.00
C ASP A 153 8.27 -21.23 -2.19
N TYR A 154 9.33 -21.33 -1.39
CA TYR A 154 9.77 -20.25 -0.52
C TYR A 154 10.31 -19.07 -1.32
N PHE A 155 9.91 -17.87 -0.90
CA PHE A 155 10.50 -16.64 -1.42
C PHE A 155 11.81 -16.34 -0.73
N GLU A 156 12.80 -15.87 -1.48
CA GLU A 156 13.99 -15.29 -0.88
C GLU A 156 13.63 -13.96 -0.22
N TYR A 157 14.13 -13.76 1.01
CA TYR A 157 13.94 -12.51 1.75
C TYR A 157 14.78 -11.40 1.09
N PRO A 158 14.17 -10.24 0.75
CA PRO A 158 14.92 -9.15 0.14
C PRO A 158 15.92 -8.54 1.12
N ASP A 159 17.10 -8.20 0.59
CA ASP A 159 17.91 -7.12 1.17
C ASP A 159 17.32 -5.79 0.68
N VAL A 160 17.07 -4.86 1.60
CA VAL A 160 16.32 -3.64 1.30
C VAL A 160 17.13 -2.41 1.66
N ASP A 161 17.43 -1.61 0.64
CA ASP A 161 17.82 -0.21 0.84
C ASP A 161 16.60 0.62 1.23
N ILE A 162 16.47 0.91 2.53
CA ILE A 162 15.33 1.65 3.07
C ILE A 162 15.29 3.09 2.52
N ASP A 163 16.43 3.73 2.29
CA ASP A 163 16.47 5.09 1.72
C ASP A 163 16.00 5.09 0.27
N GLY A 164 16.46 4.11 -0.52
CA GLY A 164 15.96 3.85 -1.87
C GLY A 164 14.45 3.57 -1.90
N LEU A 165 13.94 2.77 -0.97
CA LEU A 165 12.50 2.48 -0.86
C LEU A 165 11.67 3.72 -0.57
N VAL A 166 12.12 4.59 0.36
CA VAL A 166 11.44 5.85 0.66
C VAL A 166 11.40 6.77 -0.56
N LYS A 167 12.51 6.90 -1.29
CA LYS A 167 12.57 7.69 -2.52
C LYS A 167 11.64 7.14 -3.60
N ALA A 168 11.62 5.82 -3.78
CA ALA A 168 10.75 5.15 -4.74
C ALA A 168 9.26 5.40 -4.42
N HIS A 169 8.88 5.22 -3.16
CA HIS A 169 7.52 5.47 -2.67
C HIS A 169 7.11 6.92 -2.87
N TRP A 170 7.95 7.88 -2.49
CA TRP A 170 7.65 9.31 -2.63
C TRP A 170 7.49 9.71 -4.09
N ASN A 171 8.38 9.26 -4.99
CA ASN A 171 8.27 9.58 -6.42
C ASN A 171 6.93 9.12 -7.01
N LEU A 172 6.52 7.89 -6.71
CA LEU A 172 5.29 7.33 -7.28
C LEU A 172 4.02 7.95 -6.69
N THR A 173 3.98 8.16 -5.38
CA THR A 173 2.81 8.76 -4.71
C THR A 173 2.68 10.24 -5.06
N ALA A 174 3.77 11.00 -5.04
CA ALA A 174 3.77 12.40 -5.46
C ALA A 174 3.40 12.58 -6.93
N TYR A 175 3.82 11.66 -7.81
CA TYR A 175 3.38 11.65 -9.20
C TYR A 175 1.86 11.48 -9.30
N CYS A 176 1.29 10.50 -8.59
CA CYS A 176 -0.16 10.27 -8.56
C CYS A 176 -0.93 11.50 -8.07
N ASP A 177 -0.46 12.17 -7.02
CA ASP A 177 -1.07 13.40 -6.52
C ASP A 177 -0.96 14.54 -7.55
N ALA A 178 0.22 14.74 -8.14
CA ALA A 178 0.45 15.79 -9.12
C ALA A 178 -0.44 15.65 -10.36
N VAL A 179 -0.70 14.43 -10.83
CA VAL A 179 -1.59 14.20 -11.98
C VAL A 179 -3.06 14.46 -11.63
N ILE A 180 -3.48 14.15 -10.41
CA ILE A 180 -4.82 14.51 -9.91
C ILE A 180 -4.96 16.04 -9.82
N GLU A 181 -3.97 16.73 -9.27
CA GLU A 181 -3.98 18.19 -9.17
C GLU A 181 -4.03 18.86 -10.55
N CYS A 182 -3.24 18.35 -11.50
CA CYS A 182 -3.30 18.80 -12.90
C CYS A 182 -4.69 18.57 -13.52
N LEU A 183 -5.30 17.42 -13.23
CA LEU A 183 -6.66 17.10 -13.66
C LEU A 183 -7.69 18.06 -13.06
N HIS A 184 -7.55 18.42 -11.78
CA HIS A 184 -8.46 19.34 -11.09
C HIS A 184 -8.27 20.79 -11.55
N ALA A 185 -7.04 21.23 -11.82
CA ALA A 185 -6.73 22.56 -12.32
C ALA A 185 -7.39 22.88 -13.67
N GLN A 186 -7.57 21.88 -14.55
CA GLN A 186 -8.31 22.04 -15.81
C GLN A 186 -9.81 22.34 -15.64
N ARG A 187 -10.39 22.21 -14.42
CA ARG A 187 -11.81 22.56 -14.16
C ARG A 187 -12.05 24.07 -14.04
N ILE A 188 -11.04 24.93 -14.20
CA ILE A 188 -11.17 26.39 -14.17
C ILE A 188 -11.08 26.98 -15.59
N ILE A 189 -11.90 26.49 -16.54
CA ILE A 189 -12.25 27.22 -17.78
C ILE A 189 -13.70 26.89 -18.14
#